data_AF-A0A2V6C3W7-F1
#
_entry.id   AF-A0A2V6C3W7-F1
#
_cell.length_a   1.000
_cell.length_b   1.000
_cell.length_c   1.000
_cell.angle_alpha   90.00
_cell.angle_beta   90.00
_cell.angle_gamma   90.00
#
_symmetry.space_group_name_H-M   'P 1'
#
loop_
_entity.id
_entity.type
_entity.pdbx_description
1 polymer ?
#
loop_
_entity_poly.entity_id
_entity_poly.type
_entity_poly.pdbx_seq_one_letter_code
_entity_poly.pdbx_strand_id
1 'polypeptide(L)' 'MEALSGEETRRAAQLALAEDVGSGDITTLATIPATATAKAVMLAREPLVVAGLPLGEAVFRELSSDIRITRAA' A
#
# COMPACT_ATOMS: atom_id res chain seq x y z
N MET A 1 -2.70 20.81 -12.75
CA MET A 1 -2.19 19.43 -12.63
C MET A 1 -3.40 18.52 -12.69
N GLU A 2 -3.40 17.59 -13.63
CA GLU A 2 -4.46 16.58 -13.76
C GLU A 2 -4.18 15.43 -12.78
N ALA A 3 -5.23 14.81 -12.26
CA ALA A 3 -5.08 13.67 -11.36
C ALA A 3 -4.65 12.43 -12.14
N LEU A 4 -3.79 11.60 -11.55
CA LEU A 4 -3.45 10.30 -12.12
C LEU A 4 -4.71 9.44 -12.26
N SER A 5 -4.82 8.75 -13.39
CA SER A 5 -5.83 7.73 -13.60
C SER A 5 -5.62 6.54 -12.67
N GLY A 6 -6.67 5.74 -12.48
CA GLY A 6 -6.58 4.49 -11.72
C GLY A 6 -5.61 3.48 -12.34
N GLU A 7 -5.43 3.51 -13.66
CA GLU A 7 -4.50 2.64 -14.38
C GLU A 7 -3.04 3.05 -14.13
N GLU A 8 -2.73 4.34 -14.26
CA GLU A 8 -1.38 4.87 -13.96
C GLU A 8 -0.99 4.58 -12.51
N THR A 9 -1.94 4.77 -11.60
CA THR A 9 -1.78 4.50 -10.18
C THR A 9 -1.47 3.02 -9.93
N ARG A 10 -2.22 2.11 -10.56
CA ARG A 10 -1.99 0.67 -10.47
C ARG A 10 -0.63 0.28 -11.05
N ARG A 11 -0.28 0.83 -12.21
CA ARG A 11 0.99 0.54 -12.88
C ARG A 11 2.18 0.95 -12.03
N ALA A 12 2.13 2.13 -11.41
CA ALA A 12 3.16 2.60 -10.50
C ALA A 12 3.29 1.68 -9.27
N ALA A 13 2.16 1.26 -8.68
CA ALA A 13 2.15 0.32 -7.56
C ALA A 13 2.81 -1.03 -7.91
N GLN A 14 2.47 -1.61 -9.06
CA GLN A 14 3.06 -2.87 -9.52
C GLN A 14 4.57 -2.78 -9.73
N LEU A 15 5.05 -1.67 -10.31
CA LEU A 15 6.48 -1.44 -10.52
C LEU A 15 7.23 -1.34 -9.19
N ALA A 16 6.69 -0.56 -8.25
CA ALA A 16 7.30 -0.41 -6.92
C ALA A 16 7.33 -1.73 -6.13
N LEU A 17 6.24 -2.51 -6.16
CA LEU A 17 6.19 -3.82 -5.50
C LEU A 17 7.17 -4.83 -6.14
N ALA A 18 7.33 -4.81 -7.46
CA ALA A 18 8.29 -5.66 -8.15
C ALA A 18 9.75 -5.33 -7.77
N GLU A 19 10.06 -4.05 -7.53
CA GLU A 19 11.38 -3.59 -7.08
C GLU A 19 11.67 -3.99 -5.62
N ASP A 20 10.74 -3.73 -4.70
CA ASP A 20 10.99 -3.85 -3.26
C ASP A 20 10.69 -5.27 -2.71
N VAL A 21 9.62 -5.91 -3.18
CA VAL A 21 9.19 -7.23 -2.68
C VAL A 21 9.70 -8.35 -3.58
N GLY A 22 9.64 -8.18 -4.90
CA GLY A 22 10.11 -9.18 -5.86
C GLY A 22 9.52 -10.58 -5.61
N SER A 23 10.39 -11.55 -5.29
CA SER A 23 10.01 -12.93 -4.99
C SER A 23 9.44 -13.16 -3.59
N GLY A 24 9.47 -12.16 -2.71
CA GLY A 24 8.88 -12.18 -1.37
C GLY A 24 9.75 -11.49 -0.30
N ASP A 25 9.13 -11.16 0.83
CA ASP A 25 9.80 -10.61 2.01
C ASP A 25 10.20 -11.73 2.98
N ILE A 26 11.48 -12.11 2.98
CA ILE A 26 12.02 -13.20 3.80
C ILE A 26 11.83 -12.93 5.30
N THR A 27 11.95 -11.68 5.75
CA THR A 27 11.81 -11.35 7.18
C THR A 27 10.36 -11.56 7.62
N THR A 28 9.41 -11.08 6.83
CA THR A 28 7.98 -11.29 7.09
C THR A 28 7.63 -12.78 7.05
N LEU A 29 8.08 -13.52 6.03
CA LEU A 29 7.82 -14.95 5.91
C LEU A 29 8.39 -15.79 7.08
N ALA A 30 9.52 -15.36 7.64
CA ALA A 30 10.16 -16.05 8.76
C ALA A 30 9.53 -15.71 10.13
N THR A 31 8.89 -14.55 10.26
CA THR A 31 8.49 -14.02 11.58
C THR A 31 6.98 -13.86 11.76
N ILE A 32 6.20 -13.80 10.69
CA ILE A 32 4.76 -13.56 10.73
C ILE A 32 4.00 -14.79 10.22
N PRO A 33 3.10 -15.38 11.03
CA PRO A 33 2.24 -16.47 10.56
C PRO A 33 1.34 -16.04 9.40
N ALA A 34 1.13 -16.92 8.41
CA ALA A 34 0.28 -16.65 7.25
C ALA A 34 -1.19 -16.33 7.61
N THR A 35 -1.66 -16.74 8.79
CA THR A 35 -3.01 -16.48 9.29
C THR A 35 -3.11 -15.22 10.14
N ALA A 36 -2.00 -14.50 10.36
CA ALA A 36 -2.01 -13.30 11.17
C ALA A 36 -2.83 -12.18 10.51
N THR A 37 -3.58 -11.44 11.32
CA THR A 37 -4.30 -10.25 10.88
C THR A 37 -3.88 -9.08 11.75
N ALA A 38 -3.83 -7.89 11.15
CA ALA A 38 -3.42 -6.67 11.84
C ALA A 38 -4.28 -5.48 11.41
N LYS A 39 -4.29 -4.45 12.26
CA LYS A 39 -4.82 -3.13 11.94
C LYS A 39 -3.65 -2.14 11.97
N ALA A 40 -3.50 -1.36 10.91
CA ALA A 40 -2.48 -0.33 10.81
C ALA A 40 -3.14 1.05 10.60
N VAL A 41 -2.38 2.10 10.92
CA VAL A 41 -2.76 3.49 10.66
C VAL A 41 -1.58 4.19 9.98
N MET A 42 -1.84 4.90 8.89
CA MET A 42 -0.86 5.83 8.33
C MET A 42 -0.94 7.14 9.12
N LEU A 43 0.10 7.44 9.88
CA LEU A 43 0.17 8.61 10.74
C LEU A 43 1.23 9.59 10.21
N ALA A 44 0.82 10.82 9.93
CA ALA A 44 1.75 11.91 9.64
C ALA A 44 2.55 12.24 10.91
N ARG A 45 3.88 12.25 10.80
CA ARG A 45 4.77 12.57 11.93
C ARG A 45 4.98 14.06 12.13
N GLU A 46 4.60 14.86 11.12
CA GLU A 46 4.72 16.32 11.08
C GLU A 46 3.53 16.91 10.30
N PRO A 47 3.21 18.22 10.49
CA PRO A 47 2.19 18.89 9.69
C PRO A 47 2.50 18.85 8.19
N LEU A 48 1.51 18.47 7.38
CA LEU A 48 1.67 18.32 5.93
C LEU A 48 0.35 18.51 5.17
N VAL A 49 0.44 18.62 3.85
CA VAL A 49 -0.69 18.46 2.94
C VAL A 49 -0.70 17.02 2.43
N VAL A 50 -1.78 16.29 2.69
CA VAL A 50 -1.90 14.90 2.26
C VAL A 50 -2.18 14.84 0.75
N ALA A 51 -1.38 14.09 0.01
CA ALA A 51 -1.56 13.82 -1.42
C ALA A 51 -1.21 12.36 -1.74
N GLY A 52 -1.70 11.84 -2.86
CA GLY A 52 -1.36 10.49 -3.33
C GLY A 52 -2.12 9.35 -2.65
N LEU A 53 -3.21 9.63 -1.90
CA LEU A 53 -4.02 8.57 -1.26
C LEU A 53 -4.49 7.47 -2.22
N PRO A 54 -4.96 7.75 -3.45
CA PRO A 54 -5.31 6.68 -4.38
C PRO A 54 -4.14 5.75 -4.73
N LEU A 55 -2.91 6.29 -4.81
CA LEU A 55 -1.69 5.51 -5.04
C LEU A 55 -1.33 4.66 -3.84
N GLY A 56 -1.35 5.23 -2.64
CA GLY A 56 -1.15 4.46 -1.42
C GLY A 56 -2.16 3.31 -1.29
N GLU A 57 -3.44 3.56 -1.59
CA GLU A 57 -4.48 2.52 -1.60
C GLU A 57 -4.22 1.43 -2.65
N ALA A 58 -3.76 1.80 -3.85
CA ALA A 58 -3.49 0.86 -4.93
C ALA A 58 -2.39 -0.15 -4.55
N VAL A 59 -1.33 0.29 -3.86
CA VAL A 59 -0.24 -0.59 -3.40
C VAL A 59 -0.79 -1.74 -2.55
N PHE A 60 -1.64 -1.44 -1.57
CA PHE A 60 -2.23 -2.47 -0.73
C PHE A 60 -3.22 -3.37 -1.48
N ARG A 61 -4.01 -2.80 -2.40
CA ARG A 61 -4.98 -3.56 -3.20
C ARG A 61 -4.34 -4.51 -4.20
N GLU A 62 -3.14 -4.19 -4.72
CA GLU A 62 -2.38 -5.12 -5.57
C GLU A 62 -1.88 -6.35 -4.81
N LEU A 63 -1.67 -6.24 -3.49
CA LEU A 63 -1.25 -7.37 -2.66
C LEU A 63 -2.42 -8.22 -2.14
N SER A 64 -3.59 -7.63 -1.89
CA SER A 64 -4.77 -8.35 -1.42
C SER A 64 -6.07 -7.59 -1.68
N SER A 65 -7.06 -8.28 -2.27
CA SER A 65 -8.41 -7.76 -2.42
C SER A 65 -9.21 -7.71 -1.11
N ASP A 66 -8.77 -8.44 -0.08
CA ASP A 66 -9.49 -8.57 1.19
C ASP A 66 -9.15 -7.42 2.16
N ILE A 67 -8.19 -6.57 1.80
CA ILE A 67 -7.78 -5.46 2.65
C ILE A 67 -8.88 -4.39 2.75
N ARG A 68 -9.21 -4.00 3.98
CA ARG A 68 -10.16 -2.93 4.26
C ARG A 68 -9.42 -1.63 4.55
N ILE A 69 -9.65 -0.63 3.71
CA ILE A 69 -9.02 0.69 3.85
C ILE A 69 -10.10 1.74 4.09
N THR A 70 -9.91 2.56 5.12
CA THR A 70 -10.76 3.69 5.47
C THR A 70 -9.91 4.94 5.56
N ARG A 71 -10.38 6.05 4.98
CA ARG A 71 -9.74 7.35 5.15
C ARG A 71 -10.14 7.92 6.51
N ALA A 72 -9.16 8.35 7.30
CA ALA A 72 -9.43 9.11 8.50
C ALA A 72 -10.02 10.48 8.10
N ALA A 73 -11.03 10.92 8.84
CA ALA A 73 -11.62 12.25 8.71
C ALA A 73 -10.70 13.31 9.33
#